data_AF-A0A1S2QW00-F1
#
_entry.id   AF-A0A1S2QW00-F1
#
_cell.length_a   1.000
_cell.length_b   1.000
_cell.length_c   1.000
_cell.angle_alpha   90.00
_cell.angle_beta   90.00
_cell.angle_gamma   90.00
#
_symmetry.space_group_name_H-M   'P 1'
#
loop_
_entity.id
_entity.type
_entity.pdbx_description
1 polymer ?
#
loop_
_entity_poly.entity_id
_entity_poly.type
_entity_poly.pdbx_seq_one_letter_code
_entity_poly.pdbx_strand_id
1 'polypeptide(L)'
;MQENQNKMKILLNKVPQVTIFFWIIKILCTTVGETFADFINFNIGLGLTVTTIIMGAAFFIALFFQFKVHKYVPVIYWITVVLISVFGTLVTDNLTDNMGVPLEVSTAVFSVLLGLTFLLWYLSEKTLSIHSIFTRKREVFYWLTILFTFALGTAVGDLYSEQLGFGYLYTGIGVVIIIALVYLAYKILNLDGVLAFWIAYILTRPLGASIGDYLSQSKVNGGLGLGTTFTSVIFLIAILAIIIFLAVSKIDTNAASDIEETDQNKKHVRTQTIVVLVIFLVAGIGGYNWRSNNLASQGAKEQATLAGQLNDFIKIENDMLNAVNKNNFSSAKKDADHLENQWDTQEPKLRSIDSTTWTKIDGTIDSVLAAVRSSKPDVNKSKTALTHSLSVLKTANKSTSKSGASQTTLSGQLNNFVKIENDMLNAVNKNDFSSAKKSADTLENQWDTEEPKLRKIDGAAWTKIDGTIDVVLAAVRSSNPDKNKCKKALINSISTINAANK
;
A
#
# COMPACT_ATOMS: atom_id res chain seq x y z
N MET A 1 27.12 -18.29 43.95
CA MET A 1 27.03 -19.08 42.69
C MET A 1 26.00 -18.50 41.71
N GLN A 2 24.77 -18.14 42.13
CA GLN A 2 23.77 -17.50 41.27
C GLN A 2 24.25 -16.17 40.63
N GLU A 3 24.93 -15.31 41.39
CA GLU A 3 25.46 -14.04 40.88
C GLU A 3 26.51 -14.23 39.76
N ASN A 4 27.38 -15.23 39.89
CA ASN A 4 28.34 -15.59 38.85
C ASN A 4 27.67 -16.20 37.61
N GLN A 5 26.59 -16.97 37.79
CA GLN A 5 25.81 -17.50 36.67
C GLN A 5 25.06 -16.39 35.92
N ASN A 6 24.52 -15.39 36.62
CA ASN A 6 23.89 -14.23 35.98
C ASN A 6 24.92 -13.35 35.25
N LYS A 7 26.10 -13.11 35.84
CA LYS A 7 27.21 -12.44 35.15
C LYS A 7 27.67 -13.20 33.90
N MET A 8 27.78 -14.54 33.96
CA MET A 8 28.09 -15.36 32.79
C MET A 8 27.01 -15.30 31.71
N LYS A 9 25.72 -15.33 32.07
CA LYS A 9 24.61 -15.19 31.11
C LYS A 9 24.60 -13.83 30.43
N ILE A 10 24.91 -12.75 31.15
CA ILE A 10 25.06 -11.39 30.59
C ILE A 10 26.23 -11.34 29.60
N LEU A 11 27.38 -11.93 29.95
CA LEU A 11 28.57 -11.97 29.09
C LEU A 11 28.41 -12.83 27.84
N LEU A 12 27.47 -13.78 27.85
CA LEU A 12 27.14 -14.66 26.73
C LEU A 12 25.96 -14.14 25.89
N ASN A 13 25.25 -13.10 26.34
CA ASN A 13 24.16 -12.53 25.58
C ASN A 13 24.69 -11.86 24.31
N LYS A 14 24.03 -12.12 23.18
CA LYS A 14 24.45 -11.56 21.88
C LYS A 14 23.78 -10.23 21.52
N VAL A 15 22.92 -9.73 22.40
CA VAL A 15 22.11 -8.52 22.21
C VAL A 15 22.55 -7.45 23.22
N PRO A 16 22.60 -6.16 22.80
CA PRO A 16 22.96 -5.06 23.69
C PRO A 16 22.02 -4.95 24.90
N GLN A 17 22.52 -4.36 25.97
CA GLN A 17 21.67 -3.94 27.07
C GLN A 17 20.74 -2.78 26.64
N VAL A 18 19.51 -2.80 27.17
CA VAL A 18 18.48 -1.78 26.87
C VAL A 18 18.77 -0.51 27.67
N THR A 19 19.69 0.30 27.17
CA THR A 19 20.00 1.64 27.72
C THR A 19 19.32 2.74 26.89
N ILE A 20 19.47 4.00 27.28
CA ILE A 20 19.00 5.12 26.45
C ILE A 20 19.65 5.13 25.06
N PHE A 21 20.93 4.74 24.96
CA PHE A 21 21.65 4.65 23.69
C PHE A 21 21.06 3.59 22.76
N PHE A 22 20.59 2.47 23.32
CA PHE A 22 19.88 1.44 22.54
C PHE A 22 18.66 2.03 21.82
N TRP A 23 17.84 2.80 22.53
CA TRP A 23 16.65 3.42 21.95
C TRP A 23 16.99 4.49 20.92
N ILE A 24 18.00 5.34 21.19
CA ILE A 24 18.45 6.37 20.26
C ILE A 24 18.92 5.73 18.95
N ILE A 25 19.87 4.79 19.00
CA ILE A 25 20.41 4.17 17.77
C ILE A 25 19.32 3.40 17.04
N LYS A 26 18.44 2.70 17.77
CA LYS A 26 17.31 1.99 17.17
C LYS A 26 16.42 2.92 16.36
N ILE A 27 16.03 4.08 16.92
CA ILE A 27 15.20 5.08 16.22
C ILE A 27 15.94 5.60 14.99
N LEU A 28 17.24 5.91 15.10
CA LEU A 28 18.03 6.35 13.95
C LEU A 28 18.10 5.27 12.86
N CYS A 29 18.33 4.01 13.22
CA CYS A 29 18.34 2.88 12.27
C CYS A 29 16.98 2.67 11.60
N THR A 30 15.87 2.87 12.33
CA THR A 30 14.53 2.78 11.75
C THR A 30 14.26 3.92 10.78
N THR A 31 14.78 5.12 11.03
CA THR A 31 14.65 6.25 10.10
C THR A 31 15.51 6.07 8.85
N VAL A 32 16.77 5.63 9.00
CA VAL A 32 17.63 5.31 7.84
C VAL A 32 17.05 4.18 7.00
N GLY A 33 16.43 3.18 7.63
CA GLY A 33 15.84 2.06 6.89
C GLY A 33 14.83 2.52 5.84
N GLU A 34 14.07 3.58 6.14
CA GLU A 34 13.11 4.21 5.23
C GLU A 34 13.85 5.02 4.15
N THR A 35 14.57 6.05 4.57
CA THR A 35 15.14 7.03 3.65
C THR A 35 16.24 6.45 2.75
N PHE A 36 16.95 5.42 3.21
CA PHE A 36 18.00 4.76 2.45
C PHE A 36 17.43 3.75 1.44
N ALA A 37 16.31 3.09 1.76
CA ALA A 37 15.58 2.27 0.80
C ALA A 37 15.12 3.14 -0.38
N ASP A 38 14.48 4.26 -0.08
CA ASP A 38 14.05 5.25 -1.07
C ASP A 38 15.20 5.82 -1.89
N PHE A 39 16.32 6.16 -1.23
CA PHE A 39 17.49 6.68 -1.91
C PHE A 39 18.00 5.69 -2.97
N ILE A 40 18.14 4.41 -2.64
CA ILE A 40 18.62 3.43 -3.61
C ILE A 40 17.57 3.23 -4.72
N ASN A 41 16.28 3.20 -4.36
CA ASN A 41 15.21 2.99 -5.32
C ASN A 41 15.09 4.15 -6.32
N PHE A 42 14.88 5.38 -5.84
CA PHE A 42 14.54 6.55 -6.66
C PHE A 42 15.77 7.33 -7.16
N ASN A 43 16.81 7.49 -6.34
CA ASN A 43 17.98 8.31 -6.74
C ASN A 43 19.00 7.52 -7.54
N ILE A 44 19.28 6.27 -7.17
CA ILE A 44 20.19 5.41 -7.94
C ILE A 44 19.45 4.79 -9.14
N GLY A 45 18.12 4.69 -9.08
CA GLY A 45 17.30 4.21 -10.20
C GLY A 45 17.42 2.70 -10.43
N LEU A 46 17.83 1.94 -9.41
CA LEU A 46 17.95 0.48 -9.51
C LEU A 46 16.57 -0.20 -9.57
N GLY A 47 15.52 0.49 -9.13
CA GLY A 47 14.18 -0.05 -9.00
C GLY A 47 14.03 -0.96 -7.77
N LEU A 48 12.79 -1.14 -7.36
CA LEU A 48 12.45 -1.70 -6.05
C LEU A 48 12.88 -3.17 -5.91
N THR A 49 12.64 -3.98 -6.94
CA THR A 49 12.98 -5.42 -6.92
C THR A 49 14.50 -5.67 -6.85
N VAL A 50 15.30 -4.96 -7.67
CA VAL A 50 16.76 -5.14 -7.67
C VAL A 50 17.36 -4.67 -6.35
N THR A 51 16.87 -3.53 -5.84
CA THR A 51 17.27 -2.99 -4.54
C THR A 51 16.98 -3.98 -3.41
N THR A 52 15.79 -4.59 -3.42
CA THR A 52 15.38 -5.63 -2.46
C THR A 52 16.34 -6.82 -2.47
N ILE A 53 16.73 -7.30 -3.65
CA ILE A 53 17.64 -8.46 -3.80
C ILE A 53 19.03 -8.12 -3.26
N ILE A 54 19.61 -6.97 -3.64
CA ILE A 54 20.95 -6.56 -3.21
C ILE A 54 21.00 -6.35 -1.69
N MET A 55 20.03 -5.60 -1.14
CA MET A 55 19.97 -5.33 0.29
C MET A 55 19.63 -6.59 1.09
N GLY A 56 18.80 -7.47 0.55
CA GLY A 56 18.54 -8.80 1.12
C GLY A 56 19.80 -9.65 1.19
N ALA A 57 20.60 -9.72 0.12
CA ALA A 57 21.87 -10.44 0.12
C ALA A 57 22.84 -9.86 1.17
N ALA A 58 22.99 -8.54 1.23
CA ALA A 58 23.82 -7.88 2.24
C ALA A 58 23.33 -8.20 3.67
N PHE A 59 22.02 -8.15 3.91
CA PHE A 59 21.41 -8.50 5.18
C PHE A 59 21.72 -9.96 5.57
N PHE A 60 21.53 -10.94 4.68
CA PHE A 60 21.82 -12.34 4.98
C PHE A 60 23.31 -12.59 5.24
N ILE A 61 24.21 -11.87 4.57
CA ILE A 61 25.66 -11.92 4.85
C ILE A 61 25.96 -11.39 6.25
N ALA A 62 25.43 -10.22 6.62
CA ALA A 62 25.63 -9.66 7.96
C ALA A 62 25.03 -10.57 9.05
N LEU A 63 23.84 -11.11 8.79
CA LEU A 63 23.17 -12.06 9.67
C LEU A 63 24.01 -13.34 9.86
N PHE A 64 24.63 -13.85 8.81
CA PHE A 64 25.56 -14.99 8.91
C PHE A 64 26.73 -14.70 9.87
N PHE A 65 27.35 -13.52 9.77
CA PHE A 65 28.41 -13.12 10.69
C PHE A 65 27.89 -12.95 12.13
N GLN A 66 26.68 -12.42 12.31
CA GLN A 66 26.03 -12.31 13.61
C GLN A 66 25.82 -13.68 14.26
N PHE A 67 25.36 -14.69 13.50
CA PHE A 67 25.24 -16.06 14.01
C PHE A 67 26.59 -16.69 14.36
N LYS A 68 27.67 -16.30 13.65
CA LYS A 68 29.03 -16.82 13.86
C LYS A 68 29.69 -16.27 15.12
N VAL A 69 29.40 -15.04 15.53
CA VAL A 69 29.97 -14.48 16.76
C VAL A 69 29.33 -15.08 18.01
N HIS A 70 30.15 -15.39 19.00
CA HIS A 70 29.71 -16.02 20.25
C HIS A 70 29.39 -15.04 21.38
N LYS A 71 29.64 -13.75 21.16
CA LYS A 71 29.41 -12.65 22.11
C LYS A 71 28.88 -11.45 21.35
N TYR A 72 28.22 -10.54 22.06
CA TYR A 72 27.79 -9.27 21.48
C TYR A 72 28.99 -8.46 20.97
N VAL A 73 28.96 -8.12 19.67
CA VAL A 73 29.89 -7.21 19.00
C VAL A 73 29.06 -6.05 18.46
N PRO A 74 29.20 -4.83 19.02
CA PRO A 74 28.33 -3.70 18.67
C PRO A 74 28.24 -3.45 17.17
N VAL A 75 29.37 -3.46 16.47
CA VAL A 75 29.44 -3.19 15.03
C VAL A 75 28.63 -4.20 14.21
N ILE A 76 28.80 -5.50 14.46
CA ILE A 76 28.12 -6.55 13.68
C ILE A 76 26.61 -6.51 13.95
N TYR A 77 26.24 -6.34 15.22
CA TYR A 77 24.84 -6.26 15.62
C TYR A 77 24.13 -5.06 14.98
N TRP A 78 24.69 -3.85 15.11
CA TRP A 78 24.05 -2.64 14.59
C TRP A 78 24.06 -2.57 13.06
N ILE A 79 25.09 -3.07 12.39
CA ILE A 79 25.06 -3.24 10.92
C ILE A 79 23.92 -4.18 10.51
N THR A 80 23.74 -5.30 11.22
CA THR A 80 22.62 -6.22 10.96
C THR A 80 21.28 -5.53 11.18
N VAL A 81 21.15 -4.68 12.22
CA VAL A 81 19.93 -3.88 12.49
C VAL A 81 19.66 -2.82 11.43
N VAL A 82 20.69 -2.19 10.85
CA VAL A 82 20.51 -1.25 9.72
C VAL A 82 20.10 -2.00 8.46
N LEU A 83 20.73 -3.14 8.16
CA LEU A 83 20.42 -3.90 6.95
C LEU A 83 19.02 -4.53 7.00
N ILE A 84 18.62 -5.06 8.16
CA ILE A 84 17.27 -5.59 8.34
C ILE A 84 16.22 -4.48 8.32
N SER A 85 16.57 -3.25 8.73
CA SER A 85 15.64 -2.13 8.65
C SER A 85 15.35 -1.75 7.20
N VAL A 86 16.39 -1.62 6.37
CA VAL A 86 16.25 -1.33 4.94
C VAL A 86 15.55 -2.47 4.22
N PHE A 87 15.95 -3.71 4.46
CA PHE A 87 15.34 -4.88 3.81
C PHE A 87 13.86 -5.04 4.21
N GLY A 88 13.52 -4.79 5.48
CA GLY A 88 12.14 -4.84 5.96
C GLY A 88 11.22 -3.82 5.29
N THR A 89 11.71 -2.59 5.05
CA THR A 89 11.00 -1.57 4.25
C THR A 89 10.72 -2.11 2.85
N LEU A 90 11.79 -2.49 2.14
CA LEU A 90 11.74 -2.91 0.75
C LEU A 90 10.83 -4.12 0.51
N VAL A 91 10.74 -5.04 1.47
CA VAL A 91 9.81 -6.17 1.38
C VAL A 91 8.35 -5.69 1.39
N THR A 92 8.01 -4.73 2.24
CA THR A 92 6.66 -4.15 2.32
C THR A 92 6.33 -3.34 1.07
N ASP A 93 7.26 -2.49 0.64
CA ASP A 93 7.07 -1.64 -0.55
C ASP A 93 6.94 -2.51 -1.79
N ASN A 94 7.76 -3.56 -1.93
CA ASN A 94 7.68 -4.45 -3.10
C ASN A 94 6.36 -5.25 -3.13
N LEU A 95 5.76 -5.54 -1.98
CA LEU A 95 4.41 -6.11 -1.92
C LEU A 95 3.35 -5.08 -2.31
N THR A 96 3.45 -3.86 -1.79
CA THR A 96 2.41 -2.85 -1.95
C THR A 96 2.48 -2.14 -3.30
N ASP A 97 3.64 -1.59 -3.64
CA ASP A 97 3.80 -0.70 -4.80
C ASP A 97 4.03 -1.48 -6.09
N ASN A 98 4.80 -2.57 -6.02
CA ASN A 98 5.14 -3.36 -7.21
C ASN A 98 4.15 -4.53 -7.45
N MET A 99 3.71 -5.22 -6.39
CA MET A 99 2.76 -6.33 -6.51
C MET A 99 1.29 -5.89 -6.31
N GLY A 100 1.03 -4.65 -5.91
CA GLY A 100 -0.32 -4.10 -5.75
C GLY A 100 -1.10 -4.66 -4.57
N VAL A 101 -0.41 -5.23 -3.56
CA VAL A 101 -1.06 -5.77 -2.35
C VAL A 101 -1.50 -4.60 -1.46
N PRO A 102 -2.78 -4.52 -1.05
CA PRO A 102 -3.24 -3.43 -0.18
C PRO A 102 -2.50 -3.39 1.16
N LEU A 103 -2.16 -2.19 1.65
CA LEU A 103 -1.46 -2.01 2.94
C LEU A 103 -2.21 -2.63 4.12
N GLU A 104 -3.55 -2.69 4.08
CA GLU A 104 -4.33 -3.38 5.10
C GLU A 104 -4.04 -4.89 5.12
N VAL A 105 -3.91 -5.49 3.94
CA VAL A 105 -3.59 -6.91 3.80
C VAL A 105 -2.16 -7.17 4.26
N SER A 106 -1.19 -6.36 3.84
CA SER A 106 0.20 -6.45 4.28
C SER A 106 0.30 -6.31 5.81
N THR A 107 -0.38 -5.32 6.39
CA THR A 107 -0.48 -5.09 7.84
C THR A 107 -1.05 -6.31 8.58
N ALA A 108 -2.15 -6.88 8.08
CA ALA A 108 -2.79 -8.05 8.68
C ALA A 108 -1.86 -9.27 8.62
N VAL A 109 -1.25 -9.53 7.46
CA VAL A 109 -0.33 -10.66 7.25
C VAL A 109 0.89 -10.55 8.16
N PHE A 110 1.57 -9.39 8.19
CA PHE A 110 2.73 -9.21 9.06
C PHE A 110 2.38 -9.26 10.55
N SER A 111 1.19 -8.80 10.94
CA SER A 111 0.69 -8.95 12.32
C SER A 111 0.51 -10.41 12.71
N VAL A 112 -0.07 -11.23 11.82
CA VAL A 112 -0.23 -12.67 12.04
C VAL A 112 1.13 -13.36 12.09
N LEU A 113 2.05 -13.05 11.17
CA LEU A 113 3.39 -13.64 11.14
C LEU A 113 4.21 -13.29 12.39
N LEU A 114 4.13 -12.03 12.85
CA LEU A 114 4.76 -11.59 14.08
C LEU A 114 4.16 -12.31 15.31
N GLY A 115 2.83 -12.40 15.39
CA GLY A 115 2.13 -13.10 16.46
C GLY A 115 2.47 -14.60 16.50
N LEU A 116 2.52 -15.26 15.34
CA LEU A 116 2.95 -16.65 15.22
C LEU A 116 4.41 -16.83 15.65
N THR A 117 5.28 -15.88 15.30
CA THR A 117 6.70 -15.92 15.71
C THR A 117 6.84 -15.84 17.23
N PHE A 118 6.13 -14.91 17.89
CA PHE A 118 6.10 -14.84 19.35
C PHE A 118 5.49 -16.10 19.99
N LEU A 119 4.40 -16.63 19.41
CA LEU A 119 3.76 -17.83 19.91
C LEU A 119 4.71 -19.04 19.84
N LEU A 120 5.32 -19.27 18.68
CA LEU A 120 6.27 -20.38 18.48
C LEU A 120 7.51 -20.22 19.37
N TRP A 121 8.02 -19.00 19.53
CA TRP A 121 9.12 -18.72 20.43
C TRP A 121 8.74 -19.04 21.89
N TYR A 122 7.59 -18.55 22.36
CA TYR A 122 7.12 -18.83 23.72
C TYR A 122 6.81 -20.32 23.91
N LEU A 123 6.24 -21.01 22.93
CA LEU A 123 5.97 -22.44 23.02
C LEU A 123 7.26 -23.27 23.15
N SER A 124 8.30 -22.90 22.39
CA SER A 124 9.60 -23.58 22.35
C SER A 124 10.49 -23.26 23.56
N GLU A 125 10.60 -22.00 23.96
CA GLU A 125 11.61 -21.54 24.94
C GLU A 125 10.99 -21.09 26.28
N LYS A 126 9.66 -21.00 26.36
CA LYS A 126 8.87 -20.55 27.54
C LYS A 126 9.25 -19.16 28.06
N THR A 127 9.98 -18.37 27.28
CA THR A 127 10.37 -17.00 27.57
C THR A 127 10.49 -16.20 26.28
N LEU A 128 10.16 -14.91 26.34
CA LEU A 128 10.37 -13.92 25.27
C LEU A 128 11.44 -12.89 25.65
N SER A 129 12.22 -13.18 26.70
CA SER A 129 13.21 -12.25 27.23
C SER A 129 14.43 -12.14 26.33
N ILE A 130 14.76 -10.91 25.94
CA ILE A 130 15.94 -10.53 25.16
C ILE A 130 17.26 -10.65 25.94
N HIS A 131 17.20 -10.76 27.27
CA HIS A 131 18.38 -10.94 28.11
C HIS A 131 18.93 -12.38 28.09
N SER A 132 18.29 -13.26 27.33
CA SER A 132 18.55 -14.69 27.35
C SER A 132 18.82 -15.28 25.95
N ILE A 133 19.37 -14.48 25.04
CA ILE A 133 19.66 -14.86 23.65
C ILE A 133 21.09 -15.40 23.56
N PHE A 134 21.28 -16.63 24.03
CA PHE A 134 22.55 -17.34 24.02
C PHE A 134 22.54 -18.63 23.17
N THR A 135 21.36 -19.10 22.73
CA THR A 135 21.22 -20.28 21.85
C THR A 135 20.92 -19.85 20.42
N ARG A 136 21.36 -20.65 19.42
CA ARG A 136 21.02 -20.41 18.00
C ARG A 136 19.51 -20.38 17.77
N LYS A 137 18.74 -21.21 18.47
CA LYS A 137 17.27 -21.23 18.36
C LYS A 137 16.64 -19.91 18.78
N ARG A 138 17.05 -19.36 19.94
CA ARG A 138 16.57 -18.06 20.43
C ARG A 138 17.00 -16.92 19.52
N GLU A 139 18.20 -17.00 18.97
CA GLU A 139 18.72 -16.01 18.02
C GLU A 139 17.92 -15.99 16.71
N VAL A 140 17.48 -17.15 16.20
CA VAL A 140 16.58 -17.22 15.04
C VAL A 140 15.23 -16.56 15.33
N PHE A 141 14.58 -16.90 16.45
CA PHE A 141 13.32 -16.27 16.82
C PHE A 141 13.47 -14.76 17.01
N TYR A 142 14.56 -14.32 17.61
CA TYR A 142 14.86 -12.91 17.79
C TYR A 142 14.94 -12.16 16.45
N TRP A 143 15.78 -12.62 15.52
CA TRP A 143 15.94 -11.96 14.22
C TRP A 143 14.68 -12.05 13.35
N LEU A 144 13.92 -13.15 13.44
CA LEU A 144 12.64 -13.28 12.75
C LEU A 144 11.60 -12.31 13.31
N THR A 145 11.56 -12.15 14.64
CA THR A 145 10.70 -11.16 15.31
C THR A 145 11.04 -9.76 14.85
N ILE A 146 12.34 -9.43 14.77
CA ILE A 146 12.81 -8.13 14.28
C ILE A 146 12.40 -7.93 12.81
N LEU A 147 12.61 -8.91 11.94
CA LEU A 147 12.25 -8.81 10.52
C LEU A 147 10.76 -8.46 10.35
N PHE A 148 9.87 -9.24 10.97
CA PHE A 148 8.43 -8.99 10.86
C PHE A 148 7.99 -7.71 11.57
N THR A 149 8.68 -7.30 12.63
CA THR A 149 8.44 -5.99 13.26
C THR A 149 8.77 -4.85 12.31
N PHE A 150 9.86 -4.96 11.55
CA PHE A 150 10.23 -3.94 10.57
C PHE A 150 9.21 -3.87 9.43
N ALA A 151 8.87 -5.00 8.82
CA ALA A 151 7.89 -5.05 7.74
C ALA A 151 6.49 -4.58 8.20
N LEU A 152 6.03 -5.04 9.37
CA LEU A 152 4.77 -4.57 9.96
C LEU A 152 4.79 -3.07 10.24
N GLY A 153 5.89 -2.56 10.77
CA GLY A 153 5.99 -1.15 11.16
C GLY A 153 6.00 -0.20 9.97
N THR A 154 6.55 -0.60 8.82
CA THR A 154 6.40 0.12 7.55
C THR A 154 4.94 0.08 7.10
N ALA A 155 4.35 -1.12 6.98
CA ALA A 155 2.97 -1.26 6.51
C ALA A 155 1.94 -0.48 7.36
N VAL A 156 2.10 -0.49 8.68
CA VAL A 156 1.26 0.30 9.61
C VAL A 156 1.57 1.79 9.53
N GLY A 157 2.85 2.15 9.37
CA GLY A 157 3.29 3.53 9.17
C GLY A 157 2.54 4.16 8.00
N ASP A 158 2.70 3.57 6.82
CA ASP A 158 2.15 4.05 5.54
C ASP A 158 0.63 4.02 5.53
N LEU A 159 0.04 2.98 6.14
CA LEU A 159 -1.41 2.89 6.32
C LEU A 159 -1.96 4.10 7.09
N TYR A 160 -1.29 4.50 8.17
CA TYR A 160 -1.74 5.63 8.99
C TYR A 160 -1.37 6.99 8.40
N SER A 161 -0.13 7.15 7.91
CA SER A 161 0.37 8.42 7.39
C SER A 161 -0.29 8.76 6.06
N GLU A 162 -0.37 7.82 5.13
CA GLU A 162 -0.80 8.05 3.76
C GLU A 162 -2.28 7.70 3.56
N GLN A 163 -2.67 6.43 3.76
CA GLN A 163 -4.03 5.98 3.43
C GLN A 163 -5.10 6.57 4.35
N LEU A 164 -4.82 6.66 5.66
CA LEU A 164 -5.72 7.29 6.63
C LEU A 164 -5.57 8.82 6.71
N GLY A 165 -4.64 9.38 5.91
CA GLY A 165 -4.44 10.82 5.77
C GLY A 165 -4.14 11.54 7.08
N PHE A 166 -3.47 10.87 8.04
CA PHE A 166 -2.97 11.58 9.22
C PHE A 166 -1.73 12.40 8.89
N GLY A 167 -0.99 12.05 7.83
CA GLY A 167 0.29 12.63 7.51
C GLY A 167 1.41 12.15 8.44
N TYR A 168 2.65 12.31 7.98
CA TYR A 168 3.83 11.76 8.65
C TYR A 168 4.04 12.33 10.06
N LEU A 169 3.89 13.65 10.25
CA LEU A 169 4.13 14.30 11.53
C LEU A 169 3.16 13.84 12.63
N TYR A 170 1.85 13.84 12.34
CA TYR A 170 0.84 13.46 13.32
C TYR A 170 0.88 11.97 13.64
N THR A 171 1.21 11.13 12.65
CA THR A 171 1.45 9.70 12.87
C THR A 171 2.63 9.50 13.82
N GLY A 172 3.76 10.18 13.58
CA GLY A 172 4.92 10.16 14.47
C GLY A 172 4.59 10.60 15.90
N ILE A 173 3.90 11.73 16.07
CA ILE A 173 3.48 12.23 17.40
C ILE A 173 2.56 11.22 18.10
N GLY A 174 1.59 10.65 17.38
CA GLY A 174 0.69 9.62 17.92
C GLY A 174 1.46 8.41 18.45
N VAL A 175 2.44 7.93 17.69
CA VAL A 175 3.28 6.80 18.10
C VAL A 175 4.12 7.15 19.34
N VAL A 176 4.70 8.36 19.42
CA VAL A 176 5.43 8.82 20.63
C VAL A 176 4.52 8.83 21.86
N ILE A 177 3.28 9.31 21.72
CA ILE A 177 2.30 9.33 22.81
C ILE A 177 2.01 7.89 23.28
N ILE A 178 1.80 6.95 22.36
CA ILE A 178 1.55 5.54 22.70
C ILE A 178 2.76 4.94 23.43
N ILE A 179 3.99 5.20 22.96
CA ILE A 179 5.21 4.75 23.65
C ILE A 179 5.30 5.34 25.07
N ALA A 180 4.97 6.62 25.24
CA ALA A 180 4.95 7.27 26.56
C ALA A 180 3.90 6.65 27.49
N LEU A 181 2.72 6.29 26.97
CA LEU A 181 1.68 5.58 27.73
C LEU A 181 2.12 4.18 28.14
N VAL A 182 2.84 3.46 27.27
CA VAL A 182 3.40 2.13 27.60
C VAL A 182 4.45 2.25 28.70
N TYR A 183 5.32 3.28 28.64
CA TYR A 183 6.28 3.56 29.70
C TYR A 183 5.57 3.89 31.03
N LEU A 184 4.48 4.66 30.99
CA LEU A 184 3.68 4.97 32.17
C LEU A 184 3.00 3.72 32.75
N ALA A 185 2.46 2.85 31.88
CA ALA A 185 1.88 1.57 32.28
C ALA A 185 2.92 0.64 32.92
N TYR A 186 4.15 0.62 32.38
CA TYR A 186 5.28 -0.08 33.01
C TYR A 186 5.58 0.47 34.40
N LYS A 187 5.70 1.79 34.55
CA LYS A 187 6.13 2.43 35.80
C LYS A 187 5.05 2.47 36.89
N ILE A 188 3.79 2.67 36.52
CA ILE A 188 2.67 2.89 37.46
C ILE A 188 1.77 1.67 37.59
N LEU A 189 1.49 0.98 36.48
CA LEU A 189 0.56 -0.15 36.44
C LEU A 189 1.28 -1.52 36.56
N ASN A 190 2.59 -1.51 36.82
CA ASN A 190 3.42 -2.71 36.94
C ASN A 190 3.30 -3.66 35.73
N LEU A 191 3.23 -3.09 34.52
CA LEU A 191 3.25 -3.87 33.27
C LEU A 191 4.54 -4.70 33.19
N ASP A 192 4.44 -5.95 32.75
CA ASP A 192 5.62 -6.81 32.56
C ASP A 192 6.69 -6.14 31.66
N GLY A 193 7.95 -6.18 32.11
CA GLY A 193 9.04 -5.48 31.44
C GLY A 193 9.38 -6.04 30.06
N VAL A 194 9.22 -7.34 29.83
CA VAL A 194 9.46 -7.97 28.51
C VAL A 194 8.35 -7.55 27.54
N LEU A 195 7.12 -7.54 28.01
CA LEU A 195 5.97 -7.11 27.21
C LEU A 195 6.04 -5.61 26.88
N ALA A 196 6.35 -4.75 27.86
CA ALA A 196 6.53 -3.32 27.64
C ALA A 196 7.67 -3.05 26.64
N PHE A 197 8.78 -3.79 26.76
CA PHE A 197 9.89 -3.74 25.81
C PHE A 197 9.44 -4.04 24.38
N TRP A 198 8.76 -5.17 24.15
CA TRP A 198 8.36 -5.55 22.80
C TRP A 198 7.36 -4.59 22.18
N ILE A 199 6.41 -4.06 22.96
CA ILE A 199 5.47 -3.04 22.45
C ILE A 199 6.24 -1.78 22.03
N ALA A 200 7.09 -1.25 22.92
CA ALA A 200 7.89 -0.08 22.60
C ALA A 200 8.79 -0.34 21.38
N TYR A 201 9.43 -1.50 21.33
CA TYR A 201 10.28 -1.92 20.21
C TYR A 201 9.51 -1.95 18.89
N ILE A 202 8.30 -2.52 18.87
CA ILE A 202 7.46 -2.56 17.67
C ILE A 202 7.08 -1.15 17.23
N LEU A 203 6.65 -0.30 18.17
CA LEU A 203 6.24 1.08 17.89
C LEU A 203 7.39 1.99 17.45
N THR A 204 8.65 1.69 17.80
CA THR A 204 9.77 2.51 17.28
C THR A 204 9.91 2.46 15.76
N ARG A 205 9.41 1.42 15.07
CA ARG A 205 9.47 1.37 13.61
C ARG A 205 8.54 2.38 12.92
N PRO A 206 7.20 2.36 13.12
CA PRO A 206 6.33 3.36 12.49
C PRO A 206 6.71 4.79 12.88
N LEU A 207 7.26 4.99 14.10
CA LEU A 207 7.87 6.27 14.48
C LEU A 207 9.05 6.65 13.57
N GLY A 208 9.99 5.72 13.37
CA GLY A 208 11.17 5.95 12.54
C GLY A 208 10.83 6.24 11.08
N ALA A 209 9.90 5.47 10.50
CA ALA A 209 9.37 5.68 9.15
C ALA A 209 8.72 7.06 9.01
N SER A 210 7.77 7.37 9.90
CA SER A 210 7.10 8.68 9.94
C SER A 210 8.09 9.87 10.05
N ILE A 211 9.15 9.75 10.86
CA ILE A 211 10.19 10.78 10.94
C ILE A 211 11.00 10.84 9.65
N GLY A 212 11.35 9.69 9.08
CA GLY A 212 12.09 9.58 7.81
C GLY A 212 11.37 10.30 6.69
N ASP A 213 10.12 9.92 6.46
CA ASP A 213 9.27 10.48 5.42
C ASP A 213 8.97 11.95 5.64
N TYR A 214 8.68 12.33 6.89
CA TYR A 214 8.49 13.74 7.22
C TYR A 214 9.71 14.58 6.87
N LEU A 215 10.93 14.07 7.04
CA LEU A 215 12.15 14.80 6.70
C LEU A 215 12.46 14.74 5.20
N SER A 216 12.31 13.57 4.56
CA SER A 216 12.74 13.31 3.18
C SER A 216 11.74 13.79 2.14
N GLN A 217 10.44 13.54 2.34
CA GLN A 217 9.38 13.76 1.35
C GLN A 217 9.17 15.23 1.05
N SER A 218 8.60 15.52 -0.13
CA SER A 218 8.32 16.89 -0.57
C SER A 218 7.28 17.59 0.32
N LYS A 219 7.30 18.93 0.34
CA LYS A 219 6.28 19.73 1.04
C LYS A 219 4.86 19.49 0.52
N VAL A 220 4.74 19.08 -0.75
CA VAL A 220 3.45 18.75 -1.37
C VAL A 220 2.88 17.46 -0.77
N ASN A 221 3.75 16.51 -0.41
CA ASN A 221 3.37 15.25 0.22
C ASN A 221 3.31 15.35 1.76
N GLY A 222 3.44 16.55 2.34
CA GLY A 222 3.41 16.76 3.79
C GLY A 222 4.75 16.56 4.52
N GLY A 223 5.87 16.47 3.79
CA GLY A 223 7.24 16.44 4.35
C GLY A 223 7.94 17.80 4.35
N LEU A 224 9.19 17.85 4.82
CA LEU A 224 10.02 19.06 4.89
C LEU A 224 10.78 19.36 3.60
N GLY A 225 10.95 18.35 2.74
CA GLY A 225 11.65 18.46 1.46
C GLY A 225 13.17 18.50 1.59
N LEU A 226 13.76 17.88 2.62
CA LEU A 226 15.23 17.78 2.74
C LEU A 226 15.82 16.80 1.72
N GLY A 227 14.99 15.92 1.16
CA GLY A 227 15.39 14.87 0.23
C GLY A 227 15.96 13.64 0.93
N THR A 228 15.74 12.49 0.33
CA THR A 228 16.16 11.15 0.79
C THR A 228 17.68 11.05 0.97
N THR A 229 18.46 11.63 0.06
CA THR A 229 19.93 11.62 0.09
C THR A 229 20.49 12.32 1.32
N PHE A 230 20.08 13.56 1.54
CA PHE A 230 20.63 14.39 2.62
C PHE A 230 20.22 13.86 3.99
N THR A 231 18.95 13.47 4.14
CA THR A 231 18.44 12.83 5.36
C THR A 231 19.20 11.53 5.65
N SER A 232 19.37 10.65 4.67
CA SER A 232 20.08 9.38 4.88
C SER A 232 21.53 9.57 5.33
N VAL A 233 22.26 10.50 4.73
CA VAL A 233 23.68 10.76 5.07
C VAL A 233 23.81 11.27 6.51
N ILE A 234 22.95 12.21 6.94
CA ILE A 234 22.99 12.74 8.32
C ILE A 234 22.77 11.62 9.34
N PHE A 235 21.75 10.80 9.13
CA PHE A 235 21.44 9.75 10.08
C PHE A 235 22.49 8.63 10.06
N LEU A 236 23.05 8.26 8.90
CA LEU A 236 24.14 7.29 8.82
C LEU A 236 25.40 7.78 9.57
N ILE A 237 25.75 9.07 9.45
CA ILE A 237 26.85 9.67 10.21
C ILE A 237 26.57 9.63 11.71
N ALA A 238 25.35 9.97 12.14
CA ALA A 238 24.95 9.92 13.54
C ALA A 238 25.02 8.49 14.11
N ILE A 239 24.51 7.50 13.36
CA ILE A 239 24.59 6.08 13.74
C ILE A 239 26.05 5.67 13.88
N LEU A 240 26.89 5.98 12.89
CA LEU A 240 28.31 5.62 12.89
C LEU A 240 29.05 6.25 14.09
N ALA A 241 28.78 7.52 14.41
CA ALA A 241 29.34 8.20 15.57
C ALA A 241 28.96 7.49 16.88
N ILE A 242 27.69 7.11 17.05
CA ILE A 242 27.25 6.42 18.27
C ILE A 242 27.80 4.98 18.33
N ILE A 243 27.86 4.26 17.21
CA ILE A 243 28.47 2.91 17.16
C ILE A 243 29.94 2.97 17.58
N ILE A 244 30.71 3.94 17.06
CA ILE A 244 32.11 4.14 17.46
C ILE A 244 32.20 4.48 18.95
N PHE A 245 31.36 5.40 19.42
CA PHE A 245 31.30 5.76 20.84
C PHE A 245 31.01 4.55 21.73
N LEU A 246 30.04 3.69 21.38
CA LEU A 246 29.73 2.47 22.13
C LEU A 246 30.86 1.44 22.06
N ALA A 247 31.48 1.27 20.88
CA ALA A 247 32.60 0.34 20.72
C ALA A 247 33.81 0.73 21.59
N VAL A 248 34.06 2.04 21.77
CA VAL A 248 35.14 2.58 22.62
C VAL A 248 34.75 2.58 24.10
N SER A 249 33.56 3.10 24.42
CA SER A 249 33.12 3.30 25.82
C SER A 249 32.67 2.01 26.50
N LYS A 250 32.24 1.01 25.72
CA LYS A 250 31.75 -0.29 26.21
C LYS A 250 30.59 -0.18 27.22
N ILE A 251 29.93 0.97 27.29
CA ILE A 251 28.84 1.25 28.25
C ILE A 251 27.68 0.26 28.07
N ASP A 252 27.43 -0.17 26.83
CA ASP A 252 26.41 -1.15 26.46
C ASP A 252 26.78 -2.62 26.80
N THR A 253 28.02 -2.86 27.22
CA THR A 253 28.50 -4.16 27.73
C THR A 253 28.71 -4.19 29.25
N ASN A 254 28.88 -3.02 29.88
CA ASN A 254 29.40 -2.89 31.25
C ASN A 254 28.39 -2.38 32.29
N ALA A 255 27.12 -2.09 31.95
CA ALA A 255 26.18 -1.65 32.97
C ALA A 255 25.88 -2.82 33.92
N ALA A 256 26.56 -2.78 35.06
CA ALA A 256 26.36 -3.64 36.20
C ALA A 256 24.96 -3.40 36.79
N SER A 257 24.32 -4.52 37.14
CA SER A 257 23.32 -4.69 38.20
C SER A 257 22.31 -3.56 38.39
N ASP A 258 21.08 -3.78 37.94
CA ASP A 258 19.85 -3.59 38.75
C ASP A 258 18.61 -3.93 37.90
N ILE A 259 18.54 -5.17 37.44
CA ILE A 259 17.24 -5.75 37.09
C ILE A 259 17.01 -6.82 38.14
N GLU A 260 16.38 -6.40 39.24
CA GLU A 260 15.57 -7.33 40.03
C GLU A 260 14.63 -8.00 39.03
N GLU A 261 14.82 -9.30 38.78
CA GLU A 261 13.75 -10.13 38.23
C GLU A 261 12.61 -10.01 39.24
N THR A 262 11.72 -9.03 39.04
CA THR A 262 10.46 -8.99 39.76
C THR A 262 9.78 -10.29 39.34
N ASP A 263 9.70 -11.24 40.26
CA ASP A 263 9.04 -12.54 40.10
C ASP A 263 7.53 -12.27 39.98
N GLN A 264 7.15 -11.65 38.86
CA GLN A 264 5.80 -11.31 38.49
C GLN A 264 5.10 -12.64 38.22
N ASN A 265 4.18 -12.98 39.11
CA ASN A 265 3.40 -14.20 39.10
C ASN A 265 2.92 -14.50 37.66
N LYS A 266 3.34 -15.63 37.05
CA LYS A 266 3.10 -15.98 35.64
C LYS A 266 1.64 -15.83 35.18
N LYS A 267 0.70 -15.93 36.12
CA LYS A 267 -0.74 -15.72 35.88
C LYS A 267 -1.06 -14.26 35.54
N HIS A 268 -0.39 -13.30 36.17
CA HIS A 268 -0.55 -11.86 35.94
C HIS A 268 -0.02 -11.46 34.56
N VAL A 269 1.15 -11.99 34.15
CA VAL A 269 1.75 -11.72 32.83
C VAL A 269 0.83 -12.17 31.69
N ARG A 270 0.23 -13.38 31.77
CA ARG A 270 -0.72 -13.86 30.75
C ARG A 270 -1.95 -12.97 30.64
N THR A 271 -2.51 -12.53 31.78
CA THR A 271 -3.64 -11.61 31.79
C THR A 271 -3.26 -10.26 31.18
N GLN A 272 -2.10 -9.70 31.55
CA GLN A 272 -1.58 -8.47 30.96
C GLN A 272 -1.40 -8.61 29.44
N THR A 273 -0.85 -9.73 28.95
CA THR A 273 -0.70 -9.98 27.51
C THR A 273 -2.04 -10.00 26.78
N ILE A 274 -3.03 -10.72 27.31
CA ILE A 274 -4.37 -10.77 26.70
C ILE A 274 -5.01 -9.38 26.70
N VAL A 275 -4.96 -8.66 27.82
CA VAL A 275 -5.52 -7.32 27.94
C VAL A 275 -4.87 -6.37 26.93
N VAL A 276 -3.55 -6.38 26.84
CA VAL A 276 -2.81 -5.54 25.89
C VAL A 276 -3.17 -5.89 24.45
N LEU A 277 -3.19 -7.18 24.08
CA LEU A 277 -3.58 -7.59 22.73
C LEU A 277 -5.01 -7.14 22.39
N VAL A 278 -5.94 -7.25 23.33
CA VAL A 278 -7.32 -6.76 23.17
C VAL A 278 -7.33 -5.24 23.00
N ILE A 279 -6.58 -4.49 23.81
CA ILE A 279 -6.48 -3.03 23.68
C ILE A 279 -5.94 -2.65 22.31
N PHE A 280 -4.85 -3.28 21.84
CA PHE A 280 -4.27 -2.99 20.54
C PHE A 280 -5.19 -3.39 19.38
N LEU A 281 -5.89 -4.53 19.48
CA LEU A 281 -6.89 -4.93 18.48
C LEU A 281 -8.07 -3.96 18.44
N VAL A 282 -8.62 -3.59 19.60
CA VAL A 282 -9.77 -2.67 19.68
C VAL A 282 -9.36 -1.26 19.25
N ALA A 283 -8.22 -0.75 19.71
CA ALA A 283 -7.72 0.57 19.33
C ALA A 283 -7.30 0.61 17.85
N GLY A 284 -6.64 -0.44 17.35
CA GLY A 284 -6.20 -0.54 15.97
C GLY A 284 -7.37 -0.69 15.00
N ILE A 285 -8.24 -1.69 15.19
CA ILE A 285 -9.42 -1.93 14.33
C ILE A 285 -10.46 -0.82 14.53
N GLY A 286 -10.71 -0.40 15.78
CA GLY A 286 -11.64 0.67 16.09
C GLY A 286 -11.18 2.02 15.57
N GLY A 287 -9.88 2.35 15.73
CA GLY A 287 -9.26 3.55 15.18
C GLY A 287 -9.27 3.56 13.65
N TYR A 288 -8.90 2.44 13.02
CA TYR A 288 -8.99 2.26 11.57
C TYR A 288 -10.43 2.43 11.08
N ASN A 289 -11.41 1.71 11.65
CA ASN A 289 -12.80 1.82 11.23
C ASN A 289 -13.38 3.20 11.48
N TRP A 290 -13.07 3.82 12.63
CA TRP A 290 -13.51 5.19 12.92
C TRP A 290 -12.93 6.17 11.91
N ARG A 291 -11.62 6.11 11.63
CA ARG A 291 -10.98 7.03 10.69
C ARG A 291 -11.40 6.75 9.26
N SER A 292 -11.42 5.50 8.83
CA SER A 292 -11.89 5.05 7.52
C SER A 292 -13.35 5.46 7.28
N ASN A 293 -14.24 5.24 8.25
CA ASN A 293 -15.63 5.71 8.16
C ASN A 293 -15.74 7.23 8.18
N ASN A 294 -14.90 7.93 8.96
CA ASN A 294 -14.86 9.40 8.95
C ASN A 294 -14.28 9.94 7.65
N LEU A 295 -13.33 9.27 7.02
CA LEU A 295 -12.81 9.62 5.69
C LEU A 295 -13.87 9.35 4.62
N ALA A 296 -14.60 8.22 4.71
CA ALA A 296 -15.77 7.96 3.88
C ALA A 296 -16.88 8.99 4.12
N SER A 297 -17.04 9.49 5.35
CA SER A 297 -18.04 10.49 5.74
C SER A 297 -17.60 11.94 5.47
N GLN A 298 -16.29 12.23 5.47
CA GLN A 298 -15.69 13.52 5.12
C GLN A 298 -15.54 13.66 3.61
N GLY A 299 -15.19 12.58 2.90
CA GLY A 299 -15.32 12.47 1.45
C GLY A 299 -16.79 12.53 0.97
N ALA A 300 -17.75 12.28 1.87
CA ALA A 300 -19.16 12.58 1.64
C ALA A 300 -19.58 14.01 2.03
N LYS A 301 -18.74 14.80 2.74
CA LYS A 301 -19.02 16.19 3.14
C LYS A 301 -18.25 17.25 2.34
N GLU A 302 -17.12 16.90 1.73
CA GLU A 302 -16.49 17.65 0.64
C GLU A 302 -16.51 16.77 -0.61
N GLN A 303 -17.49 17.02 -1.48
CA GLN A 303 -17.66 16.29 -2.73
C GLN A 303 -16.49 16.61 -3.67
N ALA A 304 -15.49 15.73 -3.73
CA ALA A 304 -14.31 15.85 -4.57
C ALA A 304 -14.68 15.60 -6.05
N THR A 305 -15.22 16.63 -6.71
CA THR A 305 -15.37 16.64 -8.17
C THR A 305 -14.15 17.32 -8.79
N LEU A 306 -13.68 16.83 -9.94
CA LEU A 306 -12.70 17.55 -10.78
C LEU A 306 -13.23 18.88 -11.35
N ALA A 307 -14.48 19.25 -11.02
CA ALA A 307 -15.12 20.47 -11.44
C ALA A 307 -14.33 21.72 -10.99
N GLY A 308 -14.04 22.60 -11.94
CA GLY A 308 -13.24 23.80 -11.73
C GLY A 308 -11.73 23.56 -11.65
N GLN A 309 -11.26 22.31 -11.56
CA GLN A 309 -9.83 21.98 -11.41
C GLN A 309 -9.11 21.74 -12.74
N LEU A 310 -9.84 21.66 -13.85
CA LEU A 310 -9.29 21.32 -15.16
C LEU A 310 -9.17 22.52 -16.12
N ASN A 311 -9.40 23.74 -15.62
CA ASN A 311 -9.43 24.96 -16.45
C ASN A 311 -8.11 25.22 -17.19
N ASP A 312 -6.98 24.96 -16.55
CA ASP A 312 -5.66 25.18 -17.13
C ASP A 312 -5.37 24.16 -18.26
N PHE A 313 -5.71 22.89 -18.07
CA PHE A 313 -5.60 21.85 -19.11
C PHE A 313 -6.50 22.15 -20.31
N ILE A 314 -7.75 22.58 -20.05
CA ILE A 314 -8.67 23.01 -21.10
C ILE A 314 -8.08 24.17 -21.90
N LYS A 315 -7.43 25.13 -21.23
CA LYS A 315 -6.78 26.26 -21.91
C LYS A 315 -5.64 25.78 -22.81
N ILE A 316 -4.74 24.95 -22.29
CA ILE A 316 -3.60 24.39 -23.04
C ILE A 316 -4.07 23.62 -24.28
N GLU A 317 -5.08 22.76 -24.15
CA GLU A 317 -5.60 22.02 -25.31
C GLU A 317 -6.32 22.91 -26.34
N ASN A 318 -6.99 23.99 -25.91
CA ASN A 318 -7.56 24.96 -26.86
C ASN A 318 -6.47 25.75 -27.60
N ASP A 319 -5.39 26.12 -26.91
CA ASP A 319 -4.22 26.78 -27.52
C ASP A 319 -3.53 25.85 -28.53
N MET A 320 -3.38 24.57 -28.18
CA MET A 320 -2.88 23.53 -29.07
C MET A 320 -3.79 23.32 -30.29
N LEU A 321 -5.11 23.30 -30.10
CA LEU A 321 -6.09 23.20 -31.19
C LEU A 321 -6.01 24.40 -32.14
N ASN A 322 -5.83 25.61 -31.60
CA ASN A 322 -5.62 26.83 -32.38
C ASN A 322 -4.31 26.78 -33.18
N ALA A 323 -3.23 26.24 -32.59
CA ALA A 323 -1.95 26.05 -33.27
C ALA A 323 -2.07 25.02 -34.42
N VAL A 324 -2.75 23.89 -34.19
CA VAL A 324 -3.03 22.86 -35.21
C VAL A 324 -3.90 23.43 -36.35
N ASN A 325 -4.91 24.24 -36.03
CA ASN A 325 -5.74 24.92 -37.05
C ASN A 325 -4.94 25.86 -37.94
N LYS A 326 -3.86 26.46 -37.42
CA LYS A 326 -2.92 27.33 -38.14
C LYS A 326 -1.76 26.56 -38.81
N ASN A 327 -1.77 25.22 -38.78
CA ASN A 327 -0.66 24.36 -39.20
C ASN A 327 0.67 24.64 -38.46
N ASN A 328 0.63 25.25 -37.27
CA ASN A 328 1.81 25.56 -36.48
C ASN A 328 2.12 24.44 -35.47
N PHE A 329 2.67 23.33 -35.97
CA PHE A 329 3.05 22.19 -35.12
C PHE A 329 4.26 22.45 -34.22
N SER A 330 5.06 23.50 -34.49
CA SER A 330 6.14 23.90 -33.59
C SER A 330 5.58 24.42 -32.26
N SER A 331 4.54 25.27 -32.32
CA SER A 331 3.83 25.72 -31.12
C SER A 331 3.05 24.57 -30.47
N ALA A 332 2.31 23.78 -31.25
CA ALA A 332 1.50 22.69 -30.71
C ALA A 332 2.32 21.64 -29.95
N LYS A 333 3.57 21.37 -30.39
CA LYS A 333 4.48 20.47 -29.68
C LYS A 333 4.96 21.05 -28.35
N LYS A 334 5.25 22.36 -28.29
CA LYS A 334 5.59 23.02 -27.03
C LYS A 334 4.42 23.00 -26.05
N ASP A 335 3.21 23.22 -26.53
CA ASP A 335 2.00 23.16 -25.71
C ASP A 335 1.73 21.72 -25.23
N ALA A 336 2.08 20.71 -26.03
CA ALA A 336 2.01 19.29 -25.63
C ALA A 336 3.05 18.93 -24.54
N ASP A 337 4.29 19.42 -24.66
CA ASP A 337 5.34 19.32 -23.62
C ASP A 337 4.93 19.98 -22.31
N HIS A 338 4.24 21.12 -22.41
CA HIS A 338 3.69 21.79 -21.24
C HIS A 338 2.50 21.04 -20.62
N LEU A 339 1.63 20.46 -21.46
CA LEU A 339 0.46 19.67 -21.03
C LEU A 339 0.88 18.45 -20.21
N GLU A 340 1.82 17.65 -20.72
CA GLU A 340 2.33 16.44 -20.05
C GLU A 340 2.96 16.78 -18.71
N ASN A 341 3.87 17.77 -18.68
CA ASN A 341 4.54 18.17 -17.45
C ASN A 341 3.54 18.62 -16.36
N GLN A 342 2.54 19.43 -16.73
CA GLN A 342 1.51 19.87 -15.79
C GLN A 342 0.59 18.72 -15.35
N TRP A 343 0.26 17.81 -16.26
CA TRP A 343 -0.60 16.67 -15.98
C TRP A 343 0.06 15.69 -15.00
N ASP A 344 1.32 15.32 -15.26
CA ASP A 344 2.12 14.43 -14.40
C ASP A 344 2.36 15.05 -13.02
N THR A 345 2.65 16.36 -12.97
CA THR A 345 2.86 17.07 -11.70
C THR A 345 1.59 17.09 -10.84
N GLN A 346 0.41 17.11 -11.46
CA GLN A 346 -0.88 17.15 -10.78
C GLN A 346 -1.52 15.75 -10.62
N GLU A 347 -0.94 14.69 -11.18
CA GLU A 347 -1.47 13.32 -11.13
C GLU A 347 -1.84 12.90 -9.71
N PRO A 348 -0.94 12.97 -8.70
CA PRO A 348 -1.24 12.47 -7.35
C PRO A 348 -2.47 13.15 -6.72
N LYS A 349 -2.68 14.42 -7.07
CA LYS A 349 -3.80 15.24 -6.58
C LYS A 349 -5.08 14.97 -7.35
N LEU A 350 -5.06 14.95 -8.68
CA LEU A 350 -6.26 14.75 -9.49
C LEU A 350 -6.78 13.31 -9.40
N ARG A 351 -5.87 12.34 -9.31
CA ARG A 351 -6.19 10.92 -9.17
C ARG A 351 -6.77 10.57 -7.80
N SER A 352 -6.36 11.26 -6.74
CA SER A 352 -6.95 11.09 -5.40
C SER A 352 -8.34 11.72 -5.27
N ILE A 353 -8.67 12.72 -6.10
CA ILE A 353 -9.98 13.40 -6.14
C ILE A 353 -11.03 12.54 -6.85
N ASP A 354 -10.74 12.10 -8.08
CA ASP A 354 -11.64 11.22 -8.85
C ASP A 354 -10.80 10.34 -9.79
N SER A 355 -10.34 9.21 -9.26
CA SER A 355 -9.48 8.27 -10.00
C SER A 355 -10.13 7.74 -11.28
N THR A 356 -11.46 7.57 -11.29
CA THR A 356 -12.18 6.99 -12.43
C THR A 356 -12.29 7.99 -13.57
N THR A 357 -12.60 9.26 -13.27
CA THR A 357 -12.62 10.33 -14.27
C THR A 357 -11.21 10.72 -14.68
N TRP A 358 -10.25 10.70 -13.76
CA TRP A 358 -8.84 10.92 -14.05
C TRP A 358 -8.31 9.92 -15.09
N THR A 359 -8.49 8.61 -14.90
CA THR A 359 -8.01 7.60 -15.87
C THR A 359 -8.65 7.77 -17.26
N LYS A 360 -9.89 8.26 -17.33
CA LYS A 360 -10.54 8.57 -18.61
C LYS A 360 -9.91 9.77 -19.31
N ILE A 361 -9.59 10.83 -18.55
CA ILE A 361 -8.91 12.02 -19.09
C ILE A 361 -7.48 11.69 -19.49
N ASP A 362 -6.77 10.90 -18.67
CA ASP A 362 -5.40 10.47 -18.89
C ASP A 362 -5.24 9.77 -20.25
N GLY A 363 -6.10 8.78 -20.55
CA GLY A 363 -6.10 8.12 -21.85
C GLY A 363 -6.45 9.04 -23.04
N THR A 364 -7.20 10.13 -22.82
CA THR A 364 -7.43 11.12 -23.89
C THR A 364 -6.24 12.03 -24.10
N ILE A 365 -5.51 12.39 -23.03
CA ILE A 365 -4.27 13.18 -23.10
C ILE A 365 -3.17 12.38 -23.79
N ASP A 366 -3.01 11.09 -23.48
CA ASP A 366 -2.09 10.19 -24.20
C ASP A 366 -2.34 10.20 -25.71
N SER A 367 -3.62 10.15 -26.09
CA SER A 367 -4.04 10.20 -27.49
C SER A 367 -3.70 11.54 -28.15
N VAL A 368 -3.81 12.65 -27.41
CA VAL A 368 -3.41 13.99 -27.88
C VAL A 368 -1.89 14.07 -28.06
N LEU A 369 -1.12 13.65 -27.06
CA LEU A 369 0.34 13.66 -27.10
C LEU A 369 0.86 12.81 -28.26
N ALA A 370 0.32 11.59 -28.44
CA ALA A 370 0.68 10.70 -29.55
C ALA A 370 0.38 11.31 -30.93
N ALA A 371 -0.76 12.00 -31.08
CA ALA A 371 -1.14 12.61 -32.35
C ALA A 371 -0.28 13.85 -32.69
N VAL A 372 -0.07 14.75 -31.72
CA VAL A 372 0.58 16.05 -31.92
C VAL A 372 2.10 15.95 -31.95
N ARG A 373 2.71 15.08 -31.13
CA ARG A 373 4.16 14.90 -31.09
C ARG A 373 4.71 13.97 -32.17
N SER A 374 3.85 13.35 -32.97
CA SER A 374 4.27 12.48 -34.07
C SER A 374 5.39 13.10 -34.92
N SER A 375 6.29 12.25 -35.42
CA SER A 375 7.37 12.66 -36.34
C SER A 375 6.82 13.26 -37.64
N LYS A 376 5.61 12.87 -38.03
CA LYS A 376 4.82 13.44 -39.13
C LYS A 376 3.40 13.70 -38.64
N PRO A 377 3.15 14.82 -37.94
CA PRO A 377 1.87 15.08 -37.33
C PRO A 377 0.81 15.38 -38.41
N ASP A 378 -0.35 14.75 -38.27
CA ASP A 378 -1.48 14.90 -39.18
C ASP A 378 -2.52 15.85 -38.56
N VAL A 379 -2.97 16.82 -39.36
CA VAL A 379 -3.89 17.87 -38.92
C VAL A 379 -5.24 17.30 -38.48
N ASN A 380 -5.79 16.32 -39.20
CA ASN A 380 -7.10 15.76 -38.92
C ASN A 380 -7.08 14.82 -37.70
N LYS A 381 -6.03 14.00 -37.58
CA LYS A 381 -5.81 13.15 -36.40
C LYS A 381 -5.60 13.98 -35.14
N SER A 382 -4.78 15.03 -35.22
CA SER A 382 -4.53 15.93 -34.10
C SER A 382 -5.80 16.66 -33.66
N LYS A 383 -6.59 17.18 -34.62
CA LYS A 383 -7.90 17.80 -34.32
C LYS A 383 -8.89 16.84 -33.69
N THR A 384 -8.94 15.60 -34.17
CA THR A 384 -9.85 14.57 -33.65
C THR A 384 -9.52 14.23 -32.20
N ALA A 385 -8.23 13.98 -31.91
CA ALA A 385 -7.75 13.70 -30.56
C ALA A 385 -8.01 14.88 -29.60
N LEU A 386 -7.66 16.10 -30.01
CA LEU A 386 -7.88 17.32 -29.21
C LEU A 386 -9.37 17.61 -28.97
N THR A 387 -10.23 17.40 -29.96
CA THR A 387 -11.68 17.64 -29.79
C THR A 387 -12.29 16.63 -28.83
N HIS A 388 -11.85 15.37 -28.89
CA HIS A 388 -12.28 14.32 -27.99
C HIS A 388 -11.81 14.61 -26.55
N SER A 389 -10.53 14.89 -26.35
CA SER A 389 -9.96 15.22 -25.03
C SER A 389 -10.61 16.46 -24.42
N LEU A 390 -10.76 17.56 -25.18
CA LEU A 390 -11.46 18.77 -24.74
C LEU A 390 -12.91 18.51 -24.32
N SER A 391 -13.61 17.60 -25.00
CA SER A 391 -14.98 17.22 -24.62
C SER A 391 -15.02 16.51 -23.27
N VAL A 392 -14.11 15.57 -23.05
CA VAL A 392 -13.98 14.82 -21.78
C VAL A 392 -13.58 15.76 -20.64
N LEU A 393 -12.54 16.58 -20.85
CA LEU A 393 -12.10 17.61 -19.89
C LEU A 393 -13.22 18.58 -19.52
N LYS A 394 -13.92 19.16 -20.50
CA LYS A 394 -15.02 20.12 -20.24
C LYS A 394 -16.19 19.50 -19.50
N THR A 395 -16.48 18.22 -19.75
CA THR A 395 -17.56 17.48 -19.08
C THR A 395 -17.19 17.20 -17.62
N ALA A 396 -15.98 16.71 -17.38
CA ALA A 396 -15.45 16.52 -16.04
C ALA A 396 -15.38 17.84 -15.25
N ASN A 397 -15.01 18.93 -15.92
CA ASN A 397 -14.84 20.25 -15.31
C ASN A 397 -16.14 20.99 -14.97
N LYS A 398 -17.30 20.52 -15.46
CA LYS A 398 -18.63 21.14 -15.25
C LYS A 398 -19.52 20.40 -14.24
N SER A 399 -19.13 19.21 -13.80
CA SER A 399 -20.03 18.34 -13.04
C SER A 399 -20.07 18.74 -11.56
N THR A 400 -21.06 19.54 -11.15
CA THR A 400 -21.47 19.69 -9.75
C THR A 400 -22.58 18.68 -9.45
N SER A 401 -22.37 17.84 -8.45
CA SER A 401 -23.22 16.69 -8.12
C SER A 401 -24.64 17.09 -7.69
N LYS A 402 -25.67 16.56 -8.38
CA LYS A 402 -26.97 16.28 -7.77
C LYS A 402 -26.99 14.82 -7.27
N SER A 403 -27.03 14.68 -5.94
CA SER A 403 -27.63 13.62 -5.07
C SER A 403 -27.39 12.14 -5.44
N GLY A 404 -26.97 11.23 -4.55
CA GLY A 404 -27.53 10.97 -3.21
C GLY A 404 -28.52 9.79 -3.29
N ALA A 405 -28.13 8.63 -2.76
CA ALA A 405 -28.93 7.40 -2.56
C ALA A 405 -29.97 7.07 -3.65
N SER A 406 -29.54 6.38 -4.70
CA SER A 406 -30.40 5.43 -5.42
C SER A 406 -29.52 4.24 -5.81
N GLN A 407 -30.10 3.04 -5.83
CA GLN A 407 -29.49 1.83 -6.37
C GLN A 407 -28.63 2.18 -7.60
N THR A 408 -27.37 1.75 -7.64
CA THR A 408 -26.59 1.70 -8.88
C THR A 408 -27.26 0.67 -9.77
N THR A 409 -28.31 1.06 -10.49
CA THR A 409 -28.95 0.18 -11.46
C THR A 409 -28.07 0.10 -12.70
N LEU A 410 -28.10 -1.04 -13.38
CA LEU A 410 -27.43 -1.26 -14.67
C LEU A 410 -28.14 -0.50 -15.82
N SER A 411 -28.94 0.52 -15.49
CA SER A 411 -29.85 1.22 -16.40
C SER A 411 -29.08 1.96 -17.50
N GLY A 412 -29.44 1.67 -18.74
CA GLY A 412 -28.81 2.18 -19.95
C GLY A 412 -27.47 1.53 -20.32
N GLN A 413 -26.84 0.80 -19.40
CA GLN A 413 -25.54 0.16 -19.63
C GLN A 413 -25.64 -1.18 -20.35
N LEU A 414 -26.84 -1.79 -20.35
CA LEU A 414 -27.04 -3.10 -20.97
C LEU A 414 -27.66 -3.03 -22.38
N ASN A 415 -27.87 -1.83 -22.92
CA ASN A 415 -28.51 -1.61 -24.22
C ASN A 415 -27.84 -2.36 -25.38
N ASN A 416 -26.51 -2.48 -25.34
CA ASN A 416 -25.77 -3.22 -26.35
C ASN A 416 -26.02 -4.73 -26.25
N PHE A 417 -26.08 -5.29 -25.03
CA PHE A 417 -26.39 -6.70 -24.82
C PHE A 417 -27.83 -7.03 -25.23
N VAL A 418 -28.79 -6.16 -24.90
CA VAL A 418 -30.19 -6.28 -25.37
C VAL A 418 -30.25 -6.28 -26.89
N LYS A 419 -29.49 -5.41 -27.56
CA LYS A 419 -29.45 -5.37 -29.03
C LYS A 419 -28.88 -6.66 -29.61
N ILE A 420 -27.76 -7.15 -29.08
CA ILE A 420 -27.11 -8.38 -29.55
C ILE A 420 -28.03 -9.59 -29.35
N GLU A 421 -28.68 -9.72 -28.20
CA GLU A 421 -29.61 -10.83 -27.95
C GLU A 421 -30.88 -10.74 -28.82
N ASN A 422 -31.39 -9.54 -29.12
CA ASN A 422 -32.50 -9.36 -30.07
C ASN A 422 -32.10 -9.73 -31.50
N ASP A 423 -30.90 -9.34 -31.94
CA ASP A 423 -30.36 -9.72 -33.24
C ASP A 423 -30.18 -11.25 -33.33
N MET A 424 -29.70 -11.87 -32.25
CA MET A 424 -29.58 -13.32 -32.12
C MET A 424 -30.95 -14.02 -32.16
N LEU A 425 -31.96 -13.48 -31.46
CA LEU A 425 -33.33 -13.99 -31.46
C LEU A 425 -33.95 -13.91 -32.86
N ASN A 426 -33.70 -12.82 -33.59
CA ASN A 426 -34.13 -12.66 -34.97
C ASN A 426 -33.48 -13.69 -35.92
N ALA A 427 -32.19 -13.99 -35.74
CA ALA A 427 -31.50 -15.03 -36.48
C ALA A 427 -32.09 -16.43 -36.19
N VAL A 428 -32.32 -16.76 -34.90
CA VAL A 428 -32.97 -18.01 -34.49
C VAL A 428 -34.39 -18.12 -35.04
N ASN A 429 -35.16 -17.02 -35.08
CA ASN A 429 -36.50 -17.00 -35.68
C ASN A 429 -36.49 -17.39 -37.16
N LYS A 430 -35.46 -16.93 -37.90
CA LYS A 430 -35.23 -17.21 -39.32
C LYS A 430 -34.55 -18.56 -39.60
N ASN A 431 -34.28 -19.37 -38.57
CA ASN A 431 -33.49 -20.61 -38.65
C ASN A 431 -32.03 -20.39 -39.10
N ASP A 432 -31.50 -19.17 -38.97
CA ASP A 432 -30.11 -18.85 -39.28
C ASP A 432 -29.23 -19.04 -38.03
N PHE A 433 -28.90 -20.30 -37.74
CA PHE A 433 -28.06 -20.64 -36.60
C PHE A 433 -26.58 -20.30 -36.79
N SER A 434 -26.14 -20.10 -38.04
CA SER A 434 -24.77 -19.64 -38.31
C SER A 434 -24.58 -18.20 -37.85
N SER A 435 -25.52 -17.31 -38.20
CA SER A 435 -25.49 -15.93 -37.71
C SER A 435 -25.74 -15.85 -36.21
N ALA A 436 -26.64 -16.68 -35.66
CA ALA A 436 -26.88 -16.73 -34.22
C ALA A 436 -25.62 -17.11 -33.41
N LYS A 437 -24.82 -18.07 -33.90
CA LYS A 437 -23.54 -18.44 -33.27
C LYS A 437 -22.53 -17.30 -33.29
N LYS A 438 -22.41 -16.55 -34.40
CA LYS A 438 -21.55 -15.36 -34.46
C LYS A 438 -21.99 -14.26 -33.49
N SER A 439 -23.29 -14.05 -33.36
CA SER A 439 -23.84 -13.14 -32.35
C SER A 439 -23.54 -13.61 -30.92
N ALA A 440 -23.56 -14.92 -30.67
CA ALA A 440 -23.19 -15.50 -29.38
C ALA A 440 -21.71 -15.28 -29.05
N ASP A 441 -20.82 -15.42 -30.05
CA ASP A 441 -19.40 -15.10 -29.89
C ASP A 441 -19.17 -13.60 -29.63
N THR A 442 -19.97 -12.74 -30.27
CA THR A 442 -19.91 -11.30 -30.00
C THR A 442 -20.41 -10.96 -28.60
N LEU A 443 -21.46 -11.65 -28.14
CA LEU A 443 -22.05 -11.48 -26.82
C LEU A 443 -21.05 -11.83 -25.72
N GLU A 444 -20.42 -13.01 -25.79
CA GLU A 444 -19.43 -13.49 -24.81
C GLU A 444 -18.24 -12.55 -24.72
N ASN A 445 -17.62 -12.20 -25.86
CA ASN A 445 -16.46 -11.30 -25.86
C ASN A 445 -16.76 -9.91 -25.26
N GLN A 446 -17.96 -9.36 -25.53
CA GLN A 446 -18.37 -8.09 -24.94
C GLN A 446 -18.73 -8.22 -23.46
N TRP A 447 -19.33 -9.35 -23.06
CA TRP A 447 -19.69 -9.61 -21.67
C TRP A 447 -18.45 -9.75 -20.80
N ASP A 448 -17.46 -10.54 -21.23
CA ASP A 448 -16.17 -10.73 -20.52
C ASP A 448 -15.38 -9.42 -20.37
N THR A 449 -15.44 -8.57 -21.40
CA THR A 449 -14.76 -7.26 -21.38
C THR A 449 -15.40 -6.28 -20.39
N GLU A 450 -16.72 -6.34 -20.24
CA GLU A 450 -17.49 -5.43 -19.40
C GLU A 450 -17.80 -6.00 -18.00
N GLU A 451 -17.62 -7.31 -17.78
CA GLU A 451 -17.85 -8.00 -16.50
C GLU A 451 -17.24 -7.27 -15.30
N PRO A 452 -15.93 -6.89 -15.30
CA PRO A 452 -15.32 -6.25 -14.14
C PRO A 452 -15.95 -4.90 -13.79
N LYS A 453 -16.57 -4.23 -14.75
CA LYS A 453 -17.27 -2.95 -14.57
C LYS A 453 -18.71 -3.19 -14.12
N LEU A 454 -19.48 -4.03 -14.81
CA LEU A 454 -20.89 -4.28 -14.51
C LEU A 454 -21.08 -4.93 -13.13
N ARG A 455 -20.20 -5.86 -12.74
CA ARG A 455 -20.22 -6.52 -11.44
C ARG A 455 -19.96 -5.56 -10.27
N LYS A 456 -19.20 -4.49 -10.49
CA LYS A 456 -18.95 -3.43 -9.47
C LYS A 456 -20.14 -2.48 -9.32
N ILE A 457 -21.02 -2.41 -10.34
CA ILE A 457 -22.18 -1.51 -10.37
C ILE A 457 -23.37 -2.15 -9.66
N ASP A 458 -23.75 -3.38 -10.06
CA ASP A 458 -24.77 -4.18 -9.36
C ASP A 458 -24.41 -5.66 -9.42
N GLY A 459 -23.69 -6.14 -8.40
CA GLY A 459 -23.24 -7.53 -8.34
C GLY A 459 -24.40 -8.55 -8.30
N ALA A 460 -25.54 -8.19 -7.70
CA ALA A 460 -26.67 -9.10 -7.56
C ALA A 460 -27.48 -9.23 -8.87
N ALA A 461 -27.65 -8.13 -9.60
CA ALA A 461 -28.23 -8.16 -10.94
C ALA A 461 -27.25 -8.80 -11.95
N TRP A 462 -25.96 -8.50 -11.84
CA TRP A 462 -24.92 -9.10 -12.67
C TRP A 462 -24.94 -10.63 -12.59
N THR A 463 -24.92 -11.23 -11.39
CA THR A 463 -24.95 -12.71 -11.25
C THR A 463 -26.21 -13.35 -11.87
N LYS A 464 -27.35 -12.66 -11.84
CA LYS A 464 -28.58 -13.16 -12.49
C LYS A 464 -28.49 -13.10 -14.01
N ILE A 465 -27.93 -12.02 -14.54
CA ILE A 465 -27.76 -11.84 -16.00
C ILE A 465 -26.72 -12.83 -16.53
N ASP A 466 -25.59 -12.94 -15.85
CA ASP A 466 -24.49 -13.86 -16.18
C ASP A 466 -24.99 -15.30 -16.33
N GLY A 467 -25.74 -15.81 -15.33
CA GLY A 467 -26.35 -17.13 -15.41
C GLY A 467 -27.39 -17.29 -16.53
N THR A 468 -28.05 -16.21 -16.99
CA THR A 468 -28.94 -16.29 -18.16
C THR A 468 -28.19 -16.28 -19.49
N ILE A 469 -27.06 -15.56 -19.56
CA ILE A 469 -26.18 -15.53 -20.74
C ILE A 469 -25.52 -16.89 -20.95
N ASP A 470 -25.04 -17.54 -19.88
CA ASP A 470 -24.51 -18.91 -19.94
C ASP A 470 -25.50 -19.89 -20.59
N VAL A 471 -26.77 -19.80 -20.21
CA VAL A 471 -27.84 -20.65 -20.76
C VAL A 471 -28.11 -20.34 -22.22
N VAL A 472 -28.02 -19.06 -22.63
CA VAL A 472 -28.13 -18.65 -24.04
C VAL A 472 -26.97 -19.20 -24.86
N LEU A 473 -25.72 -19.00 -24.40
CA LEU A 473 -24.51 -19.47 -25.07
C LEU A 473 -24.55 -20.99 -25.22
N ALA A 474 -24.90 -21.73 -24.17
CA ALA A 474 -25.01 -23.19 -24.20
C ALA A 474 -26.08 -23.69 -25.19
N ALA A 475 -27.24 -23.01 -25.26
CA ALA A 475 -28.32 -23.41 -26.15
C ALA A 475 -27.97 -23.13 -27.64
N VAL A 476 -27.44 -21.95 -27.94
CA VAL A 476 -27.18 -21.49 -29.30
C VAL A 476 -25.93 -22.13 -29.90
N ARG A 477 -24.89 -22.37 -29.09
CA ARG A 477 -23.64 -22.99 -29.54
C ARG A 477 -23.68 -24.51 -29.60
N SER A 478 -24.77 -25.14 -29.17
CA SER A 478 -24.97 -26.58 -29.29
C SER A 478 -24.64 -27.11 -30.70
N SER A 479 -24.12 -28.34 -30.77
CA SER A 479 -23.84 -29.02 -32.03
C SER A 479 -25.09 -29.18 -32.90
N ASN A 480 -26.26 -29.32 -32.26
CA ASN A 480 -27.57 -29.30 -32.91
C ASN A 480 -28.56 -28.39 -32.15
N PRO A 481 -28.55 -27.07 -32.41
CA PRO A 481 -29.31 -26.10 -31.64
C PRO A 481 -30.82 -26.25 -31.87
N ASP A 482 -31.56 -26.49 -30.80
CA ASP A 482 -33.02 -26.58 -30.84
C ASP A 482 -33.64 -25.18 -30.84
N LYS A 483 -34.46 -24.88 -31.86
CA LYS A 483 -35.07 -23.56 -32.07
C LYS A 483 -35.89 -23.10 -30.85
N ASN A 484 -36.66 -23.98 -30.24
CA ASN A 484 -37.56 -23.64 -29.14
C ASN A 484 -36.77 -23.40 -27.84
N LYS A 485 -35.74 -24.21 -27.59
CA LYS A 485 -34.81 -24.01 -26.47
C LYS A 485 -34.03 -22.71 -26.60
N CYS A 486 -33.50 -22.42 -27.78
CA CYS A 486 -32.77 -21.17 -28.04
C CYS A 486 -33.68 -19.94 -27.83
N LYS A 487 -34.90 -19.97 -28.37
CA LYS A 487 -35.88 -18.88 -28.16
C LYS A 487 -36.21 -18.69 -26.68
N LYS A 488 -36.44 -19.78 -25.95
CA LYS A 488 -36.79 -19.71 -24.53
C LYS A 488 -35.65 -19.13 -23.69
N ALA A 489 -34.41 -19.55 -23.96
CA ALA A 489 -33.22 -19.01 -23.31
C ALA A 489 -33.05 -17.50 -23.59
N LEU A 490 -33.14 -17.10 -24.86
CA LEU A 490 -33.01 -15.70 -25.28
C LEU A 490 -34.10 -14.80 -24.70
N ILE A 491 -35.37 -15.23 -24.72
CA ILE A 491 -36.46 -14.43 -24.14
C ILE A 491 -36.26 -14.25 -22.63
N ASN A 492 -35.79 -15.29 -21.93
CA ASN A 492 -35.52 -15.21 -20.50
C ASN A 492 -34.34 -14.26 -20.19
N SER A 493 -33.25 -14.35 -20.95
CA SER A 493 -32.08 -13.47 -20.82
C SER A 493 -32.46 -12.01 -21.14
N ILE A 494 -33.09 -11.74 -22.28
CA ILE A 494 -33.57 -10.40 -22.68
C ILE A 494 -34.50 -9.81 -21.60
N SER A 495 -35.41 -10.60 -21.04
CA SER A 495 -36.30 -10.13 -19.97
C SER A 495 -35.53 -9.78 -18.70
N THR A 496 -34.52 -10.57 -18.33
CA THR A 496 -33.70 -10.38 -17.13
C THR A 496 -32.80 -9.16 -17.29
N ILE A 497 -32.16 -9.02 -18.45
CA ILE A 497 -31.35 -7.86 -18.83
C ILE A 497 -32.23 -6.60 -18.85
N ASN A 498 -33.40 -6.62 -19.49
CA ASN A 498 -34.30 -5.45 -19.50
C ASN A 498 -34.85 -5.08 -18.13
N ALA A 499 -35.03 -6.05 -17.23
CA ALA A 499 -35.45 -5.77 -15.85
C ALA A 499 -34.35 -5.04 -15.06
N ALA A 500 -33.08 -5.38 -15.31
CA ALA A 500 -31.92 -4.72 -14.71
C ALA A 500 -31.50 -3.42 -15.41
N ASN A 501 -31.89 -3.25 -16.69
CA ASN A 501 -31.57 -2.11 -17.53
C ASN A 501 -32.64 -0.99 -17.45
N LYS A 502 -33.62 -1.12 -16.55
CA LYS A 502 -34.58 -0.07 -16.16
C LYS A 502 -34.00 0.72 -14.99
#